data_AF-A0A5C8UV81-F1
#
_entry.id   AF-A0A5C8UV81-F1
#
_cell.length_a   1.000
_cell.length_b   1.000
_cell.length_c   1.000
_cell.angle_alpha   90.00
_cell.angle_beta   90.00
_cell.angle_gamma   90.00
#
_symmetry.space_group_name_H-M   'P 1'
#
loop_
_entity.id
_entity.type
_entity.pdbx_description
1 polymer ?
#
loop_
_entity_poly.entity_id
_entity_poly.type
_entity_poly.pdbx_seq_one_letter_code
_entity_poly.pdbx_strand_id
1 'polypeptide(L)'
;MHRVLTIIRELGGIARLSELASHGYSPEIIGMLVDYGRIIRVRKGWYAITDTDDALLRAWRVGGRLACVSALAHHGLGEPDPLALHVSVSRTASRLRTAHDYRERLAEHPDPAIIVHWTRRPVLGDRRAVDAEFAREQAALCRSSGAAHDTL
;
A
#
# COMPACT_ATOMS: atom_id res chain seq x y z
N MET A 1 13.92 -17.87 12.90
CA MET A 1 13.78 -16.46 12.45
C MET A 1 13.71 -16.32 10.93
N HIS A 2 14.61 -16.91 10.14
CA HIS A 2 14.59 -16.80 8.66
C HIS A 2 13.25 -17.18 8.00
N ARG A 3 12.52 -18.16 8.56
CA ARG A 3 11.25 -18.65 8.01
C ARG A 3 10.12 -17.61 8.01
N VAL A 4 10.10 -16.64 8.94
CA VAL A 4 9.08 -15.55 8.92
C VAL A 4 9.28 -14.66 7.69
N LEU A 5 10.53 -14.28 7.40
CA LEU A 5 10.85 -13.44 6.25
C LEU A 5 10.50 -14.15 4.94
N THR A 6 10.79 -15.46 4.85
CA THR A 6 10.40 -16.30 3.71
C THR A 6 8.89 -16.29 3.50
N ILE A 7 8.10 -16.51 4.54
CA ILE A 7 6.63 -16.51 4.45
C ILE A 7 6.10 -15.15 4.02
N ILE A 8 6.60 -14.05 4.61
CA ILE A 8 6.18 -12.70 4.21
C ILE A 8 6.52 -12.46 2.73
N ARG A 9 7.70 -12.92 2.28
CA ARG A 9 8.12 -12.81 0.87
C ARG A 9 7.21 -13.62 -0.06
N GLU A 10 6.90 -14.86 0.28
CA GLU A 10 5.98 -15.73 -0.47
C GLU A 10 4.57 -15.15 -0.55
N LEU A 11 4.12 -14.47 0.52
CA LEU A 11 2.85 -13.75 0.53
C LEU A 11 2.88 -12.47 -0.32
N GLY A 12 4.03 -12.05 -0.86
CA GLY A 12 4.18 -10.84 -1.68
C GLY A 12 4.73 -9.64 -0.92
N GLY A 13 5.57 -9.87 0.09
CA GLY A 13 6.32 -8.85 0.83
C GLY A 13 5.57 -8.24 2.03
N ILE A 14 4.26 -8.49 2.14
CA ILE A 14 3.41 -7.99 3.23
C ILE A 14 2.51 -9.11 3.73
N ALA A 15 2.37 -9.24 5.05
CA ALA A 15 1.53 -10.25 5.69
C ALA A 15 0.71 -9.68 6.87
N ARG A 16 -0.49 -10.25 7.08
CA ARG A 16 -1.29 -10.05 8.28
C ARG A 16 -0.72 -10.85 9.44
N LEU A 17 -0.92 -10.36 10.66
CA LEU A 17 -0.64 -11.12 11.88
C LEU A 17 -1.35 -12.49 11.86
N SER A 18 -2.58 -12.54 11.38
CA SER A 18 -3.35 -13.78 11.30
C SER A 18 -2.76 -14.80 10.31
N GLU A 19 -2.17 -14.33 9.20
CA GLU A 19 -1.47 -15.20 8.24
C GLU A 19 -0.19 -15.76 8.89
N LEU A 20 0.57 -14.92 9.57
CA LEU A 20 1.78 -15.36 10.29
C LEU A 20 1.42 -16.33 11.43
N ALA A 21 0.31 -16.09 12.12
CA ALA A 21 -0.20 -16.96 13.17
C ALA A 21 -0.61 -18.34 12.62
N SER A 22 -1.20 -18.44 11.42
CA SER A 22 -1.50 -19.74 10.80
C SER A 22 -0.24 -20.54 10.43
N HIS A 23 0.93 -19.89 10.41
CA HIS A 23 2.24 -20.54 10.27
C HIS A 23 2.96 -20.79 11.61
N GLY A 24 2.27 -20.58 12.74
CA GLY A 24 2.78 -20.87 14.08
C GLY A 24 3.57 -19.74 14.75
N TYR A 25 3.50 -18.51 14.22
CA TYR A 25 4.18 -17.36 14.84
C TYR A 25 3.26 -16.60 15.78
N SER A 26 3.72 -16.44 17.02
CA SER A 26 2.98 -15.69 18.05
C SER A 26 3.17 -14.17 17.87
N PRO A 27 2.21 -13.34 18.36
CA PRO A 27 2.35 -11.88 18.34
C PRO A 27 3.62 -11.37 19.04
N GLU A 28 4.09 -12.06 20.07
CA GLU A 28 5.29 -11.71 20.83
C GLU A 28 6.54 -11.88 19.96
N ILE A 29 6.65 -12.98 19.21
CA ILE A 29 7.75 -13.21 18.25
C ILE A 29 7.72 -12.14 17.16
N ILE A 30 6.54 -11.79 16.65
CA ILE A 30 6.41 -10.76 15.62
C ILE A 30 6.80 -9.38 16.19
N GLY A 31 6.39 -9.06 17.42
CA GLY A 31 6.81 -7.83 18.12
C GLY A 31 8.33 -7.75 18.26
N MET A 32 8.95 -8.83 18.75
CA MET A 32 10.40 -8.94 18.87
C MET A 32 11.10 -8.71 17.52
N LEU A 33 10.59 -9.28 16.41
CA LEU A 33 11.17 -9.07 15.08
C LEU A 33 11.02 -7.62 14.60
N VAL A 34 9.95 -6.91 14.98
CA VAL A 34 9.80 -5.48 14.72
C VAL A 34 10.81 -4.68 15.53
N ASP A 35 10.96 -4.98 16.82
CA ASP A 35 11.85 -4.25 17.72
C ASP A 35 13.33 -4.39 17.30
N TYR A 36 13.71 -5.57 16.80
CA TYR A 36 15.04 -5.80 16.21
C TYR A 36 15.17 -5.32 14.75
N GLY A 37 14.17 -4.65 14.18
CA GLY A 37 14.20 -4.12 12.82
C GLY A 37 14.29 -5.17 11.73
N ARG A 38 13.90 -6.42 12.00
CA ARG A 38 13.91 -7.51 11.00
C ARG A 38 12.70 -7.48 10.07
N ILE A 39 11.60 -6.92 10.56
CA ILE A 39 10.38 -6.65 9.79
C ILE A 39 9.85 -5.27 10.19
N ILE A 40 9.03 -4.69 9.33
CA ILE A 40 8.43 -3.37 9.53
C ILE A 40 6.95 -3.58 9.86
N ARG A 41 6.47 -2.93 10.92
CA ARG A 41 5.02 -2.81 11.15
C ARG A 41 4.45 -1.71 10.28
N VAL A 42 3.80 -2.10 9.18
CA VAL A 42 3.24 -1.17 8.20
C VAL A 42 1.95 -0.53 8.70
N ARG A 43 1.13 -1.30 9.42
CA ARG A 43 -0.03 -0.80 10.18
C ARG A 43 -0.43 -1.79 11.26
N LYS A 44 -1.44 -1.44 12.07
CA LYS A 44 -1.97 -2.37 13.08
C LYS A 44 -2.35 -3.71 12.42
N GLY A 45 -1.65 -4.78 12.80
CA GLY A 45 -1.89 -6.14 12.35
C GLY A 45 -1.25 -6.51 11.01
N TRP A 46 -0.42 -5.64 10.42
CA TRP A 46 0.23 -5.86 9.13
C TRP A 46 1.73 -5.59 9.21
N TYR A 47 2.49 -6.49 8.61
CA TYR A 47 3.95 -6.49 8.68
C TYR A 47 4.55 -6.73 7.30
N ALA A 48 5.72 -6.16 7.07
CA ALA A 48 6.47 -6.28 5.83
C ALA A 48 7.93 -6.63 6.10
N ILE A 49 8.60 -7.19 5.10
CA ILE A 49 10.06 -7.31 5.09
C ILE A 49 10.70 -5.95 4.81
N THR A 50 11.92 -5.74 5.27
CA THR A 50 12.61 -4.43 5.18
C THR A 50 13.01 -4.03 3.77
N ASP A 51 13.13 -5.00 2.85
CA ASP A 51 13.42 -4.79 1.43
C ASP A 51 12.14 -4.68 0.58
N THR A 52 10.98 -4.49 1.21
CA THR A 52 9.74 -4.19 0.50
C THR A 52 9.83 -2.81 -0.12
N ASP A 53 9.39 -2.69 -1.37
CA ASP A 53 9.28 -1.42 -2.10
C ASP A 53 8.60 -0.32 -1.26
N ASP A 54 9.20 0.87 -1.21
CA ASP A 54 8.72 1.96 -0.35
C ASP A 54 7.34 2.47 -0.78
N ALA A 55 7.06 2.57 -2.08
CA ALA A 55 5.75 2.99 -2.58
C ALA A 55 4.66 2.02 -2.11
N LEU A 56 4.97 0.73 -2.10
CA LEU A 56 4.09 -0.31 -1.59
C LEU A 56 3.86 -0.22 -0.08
N LEU A 57 4.91 0.03 0.72
CA LEU A 57 4.79 0.26 2.16
C LEU A 57 3.91 1.48 2.45
N ARG A 58 4.13 2.58 1.72
CA ARG A 58 3.36 3.82 1.82
C ARG A 58 1.89 3.61 1.46
N ALA A 59 1.59 2.90 0.37
CA ALA A 59 0.22 2.58 0.00
C ALA A 59 -0.52 1.77 1.08
N TRP A 60 0.17 0.80 1.68
CA TRP A 60 -0.38 -0.01 2.77
C TRP A 60 -0.57 0.77 4.07
N ARG A 61 0.33 1.71 4.38
CA ARG A 61 0.16 2.66 5.49
C ARG A 61 -1.11 3.48 5.29
N VAL A 62 -1.27 4.11 4.12
CA VAL A 62 -2.49 4.88 3.76
C VAL A 62 -3.75 4.04 3.94
N GLY A 63 -3.65 2.76 3.60
CA GLY A 63 -4.68 1.75 3.86
C GLY A 63 -5.24 1.11 2.60
N GLY A 64 -4.52 1.22 1.50
CA GLY A 64 -4.88 0.68 0.20
C GLY A 64 -3.71 -0.03 -0.47
N ARG A 65 -3.75 -0.05 -1.80
CA ARG A 65 -2.74 -0.67 -2.68
C ARG A 65 -2.32 0.32 -3.76
N LEU A 66 -1.20 0.05 -4.44
CA LEU A 66 -0.80 0.85 -5.59
C LEU A 66 -1.92 0.88 -6.64
N ALA A 67 -2.13 2.05 -7.25
CA ALA A 67 -3.22 2.33 -8.17
C ALA A 67 -2.77 3.21 -9.33
N CYS A 68 -3.62 3.40 -10.35
CA CYS A 68 -3.37 4.37 -11.42
C CYS A 68 -1.95 4.20 -12.02
N VAL A 69 -1.22 5.30 -12.23
CA VAL A 69 0.15 5.31 -12.72
C VAL A 69 1.14 4.61 -11.78
N SER A 70 0.94 4.66 -10.46
CA SER A 70 1.80 3.93 -9.51
C SER A 70 1.66 2.40 -9.66
N ALA A 71 0.46 1.89 -9.96
CA ALA A 71 0.26 0.48 -10.30
C ALA A 71 0.81 0.12 -11.69
N LEU A 72 0.63 1.01 -12.69
CA LEU A 72 1.21 0.78 -14.01
C LEU A 72 2.74 0.68 -13.95
N ALA A 73 3.38 1.56 -13.18
CA ALA A 73 4.81 1.50 -12.91
C ALA A 73 5.22 0.19 -12.24
N HIS A 74 4.46 -0.26 -11.22
CA HIS A 74 4.69 -1.55 -10.57
C HIS A 74 4.63 -2.74 -11.54
N HIS A 75 3.73 -2.69 -12.53
CA HIS A 75 3.59 -3.73 -13.56
C HIS A 75 4.58 -3.59 -14.72
N GLY A 76 5.45 -2.58 -14.71
CA GLY A 76 6.38 -2.31 -15.83
C GLY A 76 5.69 -1.76 -17.08
N LEU A 77 4.51 -1.14 -16.93
CA LEU A 77 3.67 -0.63 -18.01
C LEU A 77 3.66 0.91 -18.08
N GLY A 78 4.51 1.57 -17.30
CA GLY A 78 4.66 3.02 -17.25
C GLY A 78 5.80 3.42 -16.33
N GLU A 79 6.06 4.71 -16.26
CA GLU A 79 7.07 5.27 -15.35
C GLU A 79 6.43 5.65 -14.00
N PRO A 80 7.16 5.51 -12.88
CA PRO A 80 6.71 6.03 -11.60
C PRO A 80 6.50 7.55 -11.67
N ASP A 81 5.42 8.04 -11.07
CA ASP A 81 5.25 9.46 -10.85
C ASP A 81 6.14 9.89 -9.66
N PRO A 82 7.14 10.76 -9.86
CA PRO A 82 8.05 11.16 -8.79
C PRO A 82 7.39 12.11 -7.77
N LEU A 83 6.25 12.70 -8.12
CA LEU A 83 5.55 13.70 -7.30
C LEU A 83 4.36 13.11 -6.55
N ALA A 84 3.78 12.01 -7.03
CA ALA A 84 2.56 11.46 -6.46
C ALA A 84 2.56 9.94 -6.31
N LEU A 85 2.01 9.49 -5.17
CA LEU A 85 1.65 8.11 -4.92
C LEU A 85 0.14 7.93 -5.07
N HIS A 86 -0.27 7.12 -6.03
CA HIS A 86 -1.67 6.79 -6.24
C HIS A 86 -2.06 5.52 -5.50
N VAL A 87 -3.08 5.63 -4.65
CA VAL A 87 -3.50 4.55 -3.74
C VAL A 87 -4.98 4.23 -3.94
N SER A 88 -5.31 2.97 -4.23
CA SER A 88 -6.70 2.53 -4.31
C SER A 88 -7.19 2.01 -2.97
N VAL A 89 -8.34 2.52 -2.54
CA VAL A 89 -9.00 2.13 -1.29
C VAL A 89 -10.45 1.76 -1.56
N SER A 90 -11.05 0.96 -0.66
CA SER A 90 -12.49 0.70 -0.76
C SER A 90 -13.28 1.99 -0.58
N ARG A 91 -14.45 2.10 -1.21
CA ARG A 91 -15.32 3.27 -1.03
C ARG A 91 -15.73 3.53 0.42
N THR A 92 -15.77 2.49 1.25
CA THR A 92 -16.13 2.59 2.68
C THR A 92 -14.93 2.90 3.57
N ALA A 93 -13.71 3.01 3.01
CA ALA A 93 -12.52 3.35 3.77
C ALA A 93 -12.59 4.82 4.21
N SER A 94 -12.77 5.03 5.52
CA SER A 94 -12.80 6.36 6.15
C SER A 94 -11.66 6.59 7.14
N ARG A 95 -10.93 5.53 7.50
CA ARG A 95 -9.85 5.58 8.49
C ARG A 95 -8.47 5.49 7.83
N LEU A 96 -8.26 6.28 6.78
CA LEU A 96 -6.97 6.37 6.10
C LEU A 96 -5.90 6.95 7.03
N ARG A 97 -4.64 6.67 6.71
CA ARG A 97 -3.47 7.15 7.47
C ARG A 97 -2.48 7.87 6.56
N THR A 98 -1.53 8.57 7.15
CA THR A 98 -0.45 9.17 6.36
C THR A 98 0.43 8.08 5.76
N ALA A 99 1.12 8.39 4.68
CA ALA A 99 2.01 7.44 4.00
C ALA A 99 3.28 7.14 4.81
N HIS A 100 3.62 7.99 5.78
CA HIS A 100 4.86 7.90 6.56
C HIS A 100 4.63 7.35 7.97
N ASP A 101 3.48 7.62 8.60
CA ASP A 101 3.11 7.06 9.89
C ASP A 101 1.66 6.53 9.91
N TYR A 102 1.51 5.22 10.11
CA TYR A 102 0.19 4.58 10.22
C TYR A 102 -0.60 4.98 11.47
N ARG A 103 -0.01 5.73 12.40
CA ARG A 103 -0.68 6.28 13.59
C ARG A 103 -1.43 7.57 13.28
N GLU A 104 -0.98 8.34 12.31
CA GLU A 104 -1.52 9.66 11.97
C GLU A 104 -2.63 9.55 10.93
N ARG A 105 -3.73 10.29 11.10
CA ARG A 105 -4.83 10.27 10.12
C ARG A 105 -4.52 11.20 8.95
N LEU A 106 -4.74 10.69 7.72
CA LEU A 106 -4.60 11.49 6.50
C LEU A 106 -5.56 12.69 6.48
N ALA A 107 -6.75 12.55 7.06
CA ALA A 107 -7.71 13.66 7.14
C ALA A 107 -7.25 14.80 8.08
N GLU A 108 -6.37 14.50 9.04
CA GLU A 108 -5.80 15.48 9.97
C GLU A 108 -4.49 16.06 9.44
N HIS A 109 -3.78 15.28 8.61
CA HIS A 109 -2.49 15.64 8.00
C HIS A 109 -2.55 15.29 6.50
N PRO A 110 -3.27 16.09 5.69
CA PRO A 110 -3.42 15.83 4.28
C PRO A 110 -2.08 16.00 3.57
N ASP A 111 -1.80 15.11 2.63
CA ASP A 111 -0.61 15.15 1.78
C ASP A 111 -1.08 15.19 0.31
N PRO A 112 -0.86 16.30 -0.42
CA PRO A 112 -1.27 16.42 -1.81
C PRO A 112 -0.54 15.42 -2.74
N ALA A 113 0.61 14.88 -2.31
CA ALA A 113 1.31 13.81 -3.03
C ALA A 113 0.60 12.45 -2.89
N ILE A 114 -0.45 12.31 -2.07
CA ILE A 114 -1.21 11.06 -1.91
C ILE A 114 -2.55 11.18 -2.63
N ILE A 115 -2.61 10.61 -3.83
CA ILE A 115 -3.82 10.61 -4.65
C ILE A 115 -4.64 9.35 -4.35
N VAL A 116 -5.75 9.52 -3.65
CA VAL A 116 -6.59 8.40 -3.22
C VAL A 116 -7.68 8.12 -4.26
N HIS A 117 -7.74 6.87 -4.72
CA HIS A 117 -8.75 6.36 -5.66
C HIS A 117 -9.76 5.47 -4.93
N TRP A 118 -10.93 6.03 -4.62
CA TRP A 118 -12.04 5.27 -4.02
C TRP A 118 -12.76 4.42 -5.05
N THR A 119 -12.74 3.10 -4.89
CA THR A 119 -13.46 2.18 -5.79
C THR A 119 -14.71 1.57 -5.14
N ARG A 120 -15.78 1.48 -5.95
CA ARG A 120 -17.00 0.70 -5.64
C ARG A 120 -16.85 -0.76 -6.03
N ARG A 121 -15.99 -1.06 -7.00
CA ARG A 121 -15.73 -2.42 -7.49
C ARG A 121 -14.78 -3.12 -6.53
N PRO A 122 -14.86 -4.45 -6.39
CA PRO A 122 -13.79 -5.22 -5.77
C PRO A 122 -12.46 -4.80 -6.40
N VAL A 123 -11.47 -4.49 -5.55
CA VAL A 123 -10.11 -4.22 -6.04
C VAL A 123 -9.56 -5.54 -6.57
N LEU A 124 -9.60 -5.69 -7.89
CA LEU A 124 -8.91 -6.74 -8.62
C LEU A 124 -7.39 -6.50 -8.56
N GLY A 125 -6.60 -7.55 -8.75
CA GLY A 125 -5.16 -7.57 -8.51
C GLY A 125 -4.78 -8.33 -7.24
N ASP A 126 -3.58 -8.07 -6.75
CA ASP A 126 -3.04 -8.75 -5.57
C ASP A 126 -2.92 -7.79 -4.38
N ARG A 127 -2.11 -8.12 -3.39
CA ARG A 127 -1.92 -7.24 -2.22
C ARG A 127 -1.01 -6.04 -2.52
N ARG A 128 -0.28 -6.04 -3.62
CA ARG A 128 0.74 -5.06 -3.97
C ARG A 128 0.15 -3.92 -4.79
N ALA A 129 -0.60 -4.27 -5.82
CA ALA A 129 -1.21 -3.32 -6.73
C ALA A 129 -2.59 -3.80 -7.18
N VAL A 130 -3.40 -2.86 -7.64
CA VAL A 130 -4.52 -3.20 -8.53
C VAL A 130 -3.98 -3.86 -9.80
N ASP A 131 -4.77 -4.70 -10.48
CA ASP A 131 -4.31 -5.25 -11.76
C ASP A 131 -4.12 -4.16 -12.84
N ALA A 132 -3.39 -4.51 -13.89
CA ALA A 132 -3.01 -3.56 -14.94
C ALA A 132 -4.20 -2.97 -15.72
N GLU A 133 -5.29 -3.71 -15.91
CA GLU A 133 -6.47 -3.20 -16.60
C GLU A 133 -7.18 -2.16 -15.74
N PHE A 134 -7.41 -2.49 -14.46
CA PHE A 134 -8.01 -1.56 -13.52
C PHE A 134 -7.12 -0.32 -13.28
N ALA A 135 -5.80 -0.48 -13.29
CA ALA A 135 -4.86 0.63 -13.24
C ALA A 135 -5.00 1.59 -14.44
N ARG A 136 -5.21 1.06 -15.66
CA ARG A 136 -5.43 1.89 -16.87
C ARG A 136 -6.75 2.66 -16.79
N GLU A 137 -7.83 2.01 -16.36
CA GLU A 137 -9.13 2.68 -16.13
C GLU A 137 -8.96 3.86 -15.16
N GLN A 138 -8.30 3.62 -14.02
CA GLN A 138 -8.01 4.66 -13.04
C GLN A 138 -7.14 5.78 -13.61
N ALA A 139 -6.11 5.46 -14.39
CA ALA A 139 -5.23 6.45 -14.99
C ALA A 139 -5.93 7.34 -16.02
N ALA A 140 -6.82 6.76 -16.83
CA ALA A 140 -7.63 7.53 -17.77
C ALA A 140 -8.53 8.54 -17.05
N LEU A 141 -9.25 8.09 -16.00
CA LEU A 141 -10.11 8.95 -15.20
C LEU A 141 -9.33 10.00 -14.42
N CYS A 142 -8.17 9.64 -13.86
CA CYS A 142 -7.31 10.53 -13.10
C CYS A 142 -6.85 11.72 -13.95
N ARG A 143 -6.40 11.46 -15.19
CA ARG A 143 -5.99 12.52 -16.12
C ARG A 143 -7.14 13.45 -16.49
N SER A 144 -8.34 12.92 -16.69
CA SER A 144 -9.51 13.76 -16.98
C SER A 144 -9.94 14.64 -15.81
N SER A 145 -9.72 14.20 -14.57
CA SER A 145 -10.01 14.99 -13.37
C SER A 145 -8.89 15.97 -13.01
N GLY A 146 -7.63 15.63 -13.35
CA GLY A 146 -6.43 16.41 -13.08
C GLY A 146 -6.26 17.66 -13.96
N ALA A 147 -6.96 17.74 -15.10
CA ALA A 147 -6.99 18.93 -15.96
C ALA A 147 -7.56 20.19 -15.27
N ALA A 148 -8.09 20.07 -14.04
CA ALA A 148 -8.50 21.20 -13.20
C ALA A 148 -7.40 21.74 -12.27
N HIS A 149 -6.23 21.08 -12.17
CA HIS A 149 -5.14 21.48 -11.27
C HIS A 149 -3.90 22.03 -12.00
N ASP A 150 -3.82 21.91 -13.33
CA ASP A 150 -2.74 22.47 -14.17
C ASP A 150 -3.13 23.83 -14.77
N THR A 151 -3.38 24.82 -13.92
CA THR A 151 -3.28 26.24 -14.33
C THR A 151 -2.44 26.98 -13.30
N LEU A 152 -1.14 27.01 -13.55
CA LEU A 152 -0.22 28.02 -13.06
C LEU A 152 0.42 28.71 -14.26
#